data_AF-A0AA50E0B5-F1
#
_entry.id   AF-A0AA50E0B5-F1
#
_cell.length_a   1.000
_cell.length_b   1.000
_cell.length_c   1.000
_cell.angle_alpha   90.00
_cell.angle_beta   90.00
_cell.angle_gamma   90.00
#
_symmetry.space_group_name_H-M   'P 1'
#
loop_
_entity.id
_entity.type
_entity.pdbx_description
1 polymer ?
#
loop_
_entity_poly.entity_id
_entity_poly.type
_entity_poly.pdbx_seq_one_letter_code
_entity_poly.pdbx_strand_id
1 'polypeptide(L)'
;MNTNLILDVDSYKVSHWLQYPPDTTAMYSYVESRGGRYPVTVFFGLQYILKRYLTQSIEPWMVEEANRLLTAHGLPFNYGGWRYIAEDLQGRLPVRIKAVPEGSVIPVHNVLMTVESTDPKVFG
;
A
#
# COMPACT_ATOMS: atom_id res chain seq x y z
N MET A 1 17.73 -7.32 9.69
CA MET A 1 17.65 -5.93 9.19
C MET A 1 16.20 -5.51 9.28
N ASN A 2 15.89 -4.41 9.96
CA ASN A 2 14.54 -3.84 9.97
C ASN A 2 14.31 -3.15 8.62
N THR A 3 13.25 -3.52 7.92
CA THR A 3 12.86 -2.93 6.62
C THR A 3 11.94 -1.74 6.88
N ASN A 4 12.15 -0.63 6.17
CA ASN A 4 11.26 0.54 6.24
C ASN A 4 10.24 0.47 5.10
N LEU A 5 9.00 0.13 5.42
CA LEU A 5 7.92 -0.07 4.45
C LEU A 5 7.56 1.22 3.68
N ILE A 6 7.79 2.40 4.28
CA ILE A 6 7.50 3.71 3.65
C ILE A 6 8.35 3.90 2.38
N LEU A 7 9.54 3.30 2.36
CA LEU A 7 10.50 3.40 1.26
C LEU A 7 10.39 2.24 0.26
N ASP A 8 9.53 1.26 0.51
CA ASP A 8 9.30 0.10 -0.37
C ASP A 8 8.18 0.40 -1.38
N VAL A 9 8.35 1.51 -2.11
CA VAL A 9 7.40 2.03 -3.09
C VAL A 9 8.15 2.61 -4.29
N ASP A 10 7.49 2.63 -5.44
CA ASP A 10 7.99 3.40 -6.57
C ASP A 10 8.06 4.89 -6.21
N SER A 11 9.18 5.54 -6.50
CA SER A 11 9.47 6.92 -6.09
C SER A 11 8.39 7.94 -6.49
N TYR A 12 7.75 7.75 -7.65
CA TYR A 12 6.70 8.63 -8.13
C TYR A 12 5.45 8.63 -7.22
N LYS A 13 5.16 7.52 -6.53
CA LYS A 13 4.00 7.38 -5.62
C LYS A 13 4.10 8.29 -4.40
N VAL A 14 5.31 8.65 -3.99
CA VAL A 14 5.53 9.54 -2.84
C VAL A 14 4.90 10.92 -3.05
N SER A 15 4.69 11.32 -4.30
CA SER A 15 4.04 12.59 -4.66
C SER A 15 2.53 12.49 -4.93
N HIS A 16 1.94 11.29 -4.94
CA HIS A 16 0.55 11.09 -5.38
C HIS A 16 -0.50 11.75 -4.50
N TRP A 17 -0.24 11.84 -3.19
CA TRP A 17 -1.15 12.50 -2.26
C TRP A 17 -1.46 13.96 -2.63
N LEU A 18 -0.58 14.63 -3.39
CA LEU A 18 -0.77 15.99 -3.92
C LEU A 18 -1.55 16.03 -5.25
N GLN A 19 -1.72 14.88 -5.91
CA GLN A 19 -2.26 14.78 -7.26
C GLN A 19 -3.71 14.29 -7.29
N TYR A 20 -4.20 13.72 -6.19
CA TYR A 20 -5.60 13.33 -6.09
C TYR A 20 -6.52 14.56 -6.13
N PRO A 21 -7.74 14.44 -6.70
CA PRO A 21 -8.70 15.53 -6.68
C PRO A 21 -8.95 16.04 -5.25
N PRO A 22 -9.16 17.36 -5.07
CA PRO A 22 -9.59 17.90 -3.78
C PRO A 22 -10.81 17.15 -3.24
N ASP A 23 -10.89 17.04 -1.92
CA ASP A 23 -11.98 16.37 -1.20
C ASP A 23 -12.13 14.86 -1.47
N THR A 24 -11.13 14.22 -2.10
CA THR A 24 -11.08 12.75 -2.14
C THR A 24 -10.98 12.22 -0.71
N THR A 25 -11.79 11.22 -0.38
CA THR A 25 -11.87 10.64 0.98
C THR A 25 -11.57 9.15 1.01
N ALA A 26 -11.47 8.52 -0.16
CA ALA A 26 -11.16 7.10 -0.27
C ALA A 26 -10.55 6.76 -1.62
N MET A 27 -9.74 5.71 -1.65
CA MET A 27 -9.26 5.07 -2.86
C MET A 27 -9.61 3.58 -2.83
N TYR A 28 -10.05 3.06 -3.99
CA TYR A 28 -10.32 1.64 -4.21
C TYR A 28 -9.52 1.15 -5.41
N SER A 29 -8.78 0.06 -5.24
CA SER A 29 -7.96 -0.54 -6.29
C SER A 29 -8.16 -2.05 -6.34
N TYR A 30 -7.88 -2.66 -7.48
CA TYR A 30 -7.95 -4.11 -7.66
C TYR A 30 -6.74 -4.64 -8.43
N VAL A 31 -6.44 -5.92 -8.24
CA VAL A 31 -5.42 -6.66 -8.97
C VAL A 31 -6.11 -7.74 -9.80
N GLU A 32 -5.70 -7.86 -11.06
CA GLU A 32 -6.13 -8.90 -11.99
C GLU A 32 -4.96 -9.39 -12.84
N SER A 33 -5.12 -10.59 -13.40
CA SER A 33 -4.34 -11.01 -14.57
C SER A 33 -5.12 -10.62 -15.83
N ARG A 34 -4.58 -9.70 -16.63
CA ARG A 34 -5.20 -9.24 -17.91
C ARG A 34 -4.96 -10.20 -19.08
N GLY A 35 -4.46 -11.41 -18.82
CA GLY A 35 -4.14 -12.40 -19.85
C GLY A 35 -2.68 -12.47 -20.26
N GLY A 36 -2.41 -13.27 -21.28
CA GLY A 36 -1.07 -13.56 -21.78
C GLY A 36 -1.03 -14.95 -22.42
N ARG A 37 0.04 -15.71 -22.17
CA ARG A 37 0.21 -17.08 -22.68
C ARG A 37 -0.85 -18.06 -22.18
N TYR A 38 -1.37 -17.86 -20.97
CA TYR A 38 -2.28 -18.79 -20.29
C TYR A 38 -3.65 -18.15 -20.04
N PRO A 39 -4.76 -18.90 -20.18
CA PRO A 39 -6.12 -18.37 -20.00
C PRO A 39 -6.56 -18.29 -18.52
N VAL A 40 -5.73 -18.79 -17.60
CA VAL A 40 -6.02 -18.84 -16.15
C VAL A 40 -4.78 -18.45 -15.35
N THR A 41 -4.98 -18.08 -14.09
CA THR A 41 -3.92 -17.78 -13.12
C THR A 41 -4.24 -18.44 -11.78
N VAL A 42 -3.24 -19.06 -11.16
CA VAL A 42 -3.34 -19.54 -9.77
C VAL A 42 -3.05 -18.36 -8.85
N PHE A 43 -3.99 -18.00 -7.98
CA PHE A 43 -3.78 -16.93 -7.00
C PHE A 43 -3.04 -17.47 -5.77
N PHE A 44 -1.83 -16.99 -5.50
CA PHE A 44 -1.01 -17.42 -4.36
C PHE A 44 0.02 -16.35 -3.97
N GLY A 45 0.38 -16.28 -2.68
CA GLY A 45 1.48 -15.44 -2.18
C GLY A 45 1.06 -14.16 -1.44
N LEU A 46 -0.21 -13.78 -1.47
CA LEU A 46 -0.73 -12.62 -0.74
C LEU A 46 -0.48 -12.76 0.78
N GLN A 47 -0.78 -13.91 1.38
CA GLN A 47 -0.60 -14.15 2.82
C GLN A 47 0.83 -13.94 3.28
N TYR A 48 1.81 -14.31 2.46
CA TYR A 48 3.21 -14.02 2.75
C TYR A 48 3.46 -12.51 2.79
N ILE A 49 3.00 -11.77 1.77
CA ILE A 49 3.15 -10.31 1.70
C ILE A 49 2.49 -9.64 2.90
N LEU A 50 1.26 -10.06 3.25
CA LEU A 50 0.53 -9.51 4.40
C LEU A 50 1.31 -9.71 5.70
N LYS A 51 1.66 -10.95 6.04
CA LYS A 51 2.32 -11.28 7.31
C LYS A 51 3.73 -10.72 7.42
N ARG A 52 4.47 -10.68 6.30
CA ARG A 52 5.86 -10.27 6.29
C ARG A 52 6.02 -8.75 6.31
N TYR A 53 5.11 -8.01 5.67
CA TYR A 53 5.26 -6.58 5.43
C TYR A 53 4.08 -5.77 5.98
N LEU A 54 2.85 -6.07 5.59
CA LEU A 54 1.70 -5.18 5.88
C LEU A 54 1.15 -5.29 7.31
N THR A 55 1.50 -6.34 8.05
CA THR A 55 1.18 -6.45 9.48
C THR A 55 2.24 -5.84 10.40
N GLN A 56 3.35 -5.34 9.84
CA GLN A 56 4.38 -4.66 10.63
C GLN A 56 3.91 -3.26 10.98
N SER A 57 4.10 -2.85 12.23
CA SER A 57 3.76 -1.49 12.65
C SER A 57 4.71 -0.48 12.01
N ILE A 58 4.15 0.61 11.51
CA ILE A 58 4.92 1.81 11.17
C ILE A 58 5.39 2.46 12.46
N GLU A 59 6.70 2.59 12.61
CA GLU A 59 7.32 3.18 13.81
C GLU A 59 7.81 4.60 13.51
N PRO A 60 7.86 5.51 14.50
CA PRO A 60 8.29 6.89 14.31
C PRO A 60 9.64 7.04 13.58
N TRP A 61 10.62 6.18 13.87
CA TRP A 61 11.94 6.25 13.22
C TRP A 61 11.87 5.98 11.71
N MET A 62 10.90 5.20 11.24
CA MET A 62 10.69 4.94 9.81
C MET A 62 10.28 6.23 9.11
N VAL A 63 9.45 7.04 9.76
CA VAL A 63 8.98 8.33 9.24
C VAL A 63 10.12 9.33 9.18
N GLU A 64 10.96 9.40 10.22
CA GLU A 64 12.14 10.27 10.24
C GLU A 64 13.16 9.88 9.17
N GLU A 65 13.42 8.57 9.02
CA GLU A 65 14.31 8.06 7.99
C GLU A 65 13.79 8.38 6.59
N ALA A 66 12.50 8.11 6.34
CA ALA A 66 11.88 8.38 5.06
C ALA A 66 11.89 9.86 4.71
N ASN A 67 11.57 10.73 5.68
CA ASN A 67 11.63 12.18 5.51
C ASN A 67 13.02 12.63 5.07
N ARG A 68 14.07 12.19 5.78
CA ARG A 68 15.46 12.54 5.47
C ARG A 68 15.87 12.07 4.08
N LEU A 69 15.56 10.81 3.73
CA LEU A 69 15.97 10.23 2.45
C LEU A 69 15.21 10.81 1.26
N LEU A 70 13.90 10.98 1.37
CA LEU A 70 13.07 11.51 0.29
C LEU A 70 13.32 13.01 0.06
N THR A 71 13.56 13.78 1.13
CA THR A 71 13.99 15.18 1.03
C THR A 71 15.33 15.28 0.29
N ALA A 72 16.31 14.44 0.65
CA ALA A 72 17.60 14.41 -0.05
C ALA A 72 17.47 13.97 -1.51
N HIS A 73 16.49 13.11 -1.80
CA HIS A 73 16.15 12.69 -3.17
C HIS A 73 15.36 13.74 -3.96
N GLY A 74 14.96 14.86 -3.34
CA GLY A 74 14.22 15.94 -3.99
C GLY A 74 12.74 15.64 -4.23
N LEU A 75 12.16 14.70 -3.49
CA LEU A 75 10.74 14.36 -3.56
C LEU A 75 9.94 15.01 -2.42
N PRO A 76 8.66 15.36 -2.65
CA PRO A 76 7.76 15.70 -1.56
C PRO A 76 7.56 14.47 -0.66
N PHE A 77 7.27 14.67 0.61
CA PHE A 77 6.95 13.58 1.54
C PHE A 77 5.74 13.96 2.41
N ASN A 78 4.74 13.08 2.47
CA ASN A 78 3.56 13.26 3.34
C ASN A 78 3.91 12.96 4.80
N TYR A 79 4.78 13.77 5.40
CA TYR A 79 5.25 13.59 6.77
C TYR A 79 4.08 13.55 7.77
N GLY A 80 3.13 14.48 7.64
CA GLY A 80 1.96 14.55 8.52
C GLY A 80 1.10 13.28 8.48
N GLY A 81 0.81 12.77 7.28
CA GLY A 81 0.04 11.53 7.12
C GLY A 81 0.76 10.31 7.70
N TRP A 82 2.05 10.16 7.44
CA TRP A 82 2.83 9.05 7.99
C TRP A 82 3.01 9.13 9.51
N ARG A 83 3.18 10.33 10.09
CA ARG A 83 3.20 10.51 11.56
C ARG A 83 1.84 10.14 12.18
N TYR A 84 0.72 10.55 11.57
CA TYR A 84 -0.61 10.16 12.01
C TYR A 84 -0.78 8.63 12.05
N ILE A 85 -0.31 7.91 11.02
CA ILE A 85 -0.34 6.45 11.01
C ILE A 85 0.51 5.89 12.14
N ALA A 86 1.74 6.38 12.32
CA ALA A 86 2.68 5.87 13.32
C ALA A 86 2.18 6.08 14.76
N GLU A 87 1.58 7.24 15.06
CA GLU A 87 1.22 7.65 16.41
C GLU A 87 -0.25 7.38 16.72
N ASP A 88 -1.18 8.00 15.98
CA ASP A 88 -2.62 7.93 16.25
C ASP A 88 -3.22 6.57 15.90
N LEU A 89 -2.75 5.93 14.82
CA LEU A 89 -3.22 4.59 14.41
C LEU A 89 -2.36 3.46 14.99
N GLN A 90 -1.38 3.79 15.85
CA GLN A 90 -0.47 2.84 16.49
C GLN A 90 0.34 2.03 15.47
N GLY A 91 0.74 2.68 14.37
CA GLY A 91 1.50 2.10 13.27
C GLY A 91 0.70 1.16 12.38
N ARG A 92 -0.63 1.03 12.57
CA ARG A 92 -1.47 0.13 11.75
C ARG A 92 -1.88 0.82 10.47
N LEU A 93 -1.62 0.17 9.34
CA LEU A 93 -2.05 0.68 8.03
C LEU A 93 -3.58 0.65 7.92
N PRO A 94 -4.24 1.79 7.63
CA PRO A 94 -5.70 1.87 7.53
C PRO A 94 -6.17 1.42 6.14
N VAL A 95 -5.99 0.12 5.86
CA VAL A 95 -6.43 -0.49 4.60
C VAL A 95 -7.23 -1.76 4.87
N ARG A 96 -8.21 -2.03 4.00
CA ARG A 96 -8.91 -3.31 3.94
C ARG A 96 -8.58 -4.02 2.64
N ILE A 97 -8.18 -5.28 2.77
CA ILE A 97 -7.83 -6.15 1.65
C ILE A 97 -8.84 -7.30 1.58
N LYS A 98 -9.45 -7.50 0.42
CA LYS A 98 -10.34 -8.63 0.12
C LYS A 98 -9.71 -9.43 -1.01
N ALA A 99 -9.71 -10.75 -0.93
CA ALA A 99 -9.09 -11.59 -1.97
C ALA A 99 -9.82 -12.91 -2.12
N VAL A 100 -9.68 -13.54 -3.29
CA VAL A 100 -10.04 -14.94 -3.48
C VAL A 100 -9.14 -15.84 -2.61
N PRO A 101 -9.58 -17.06 -2.24
CA PRO A 101 -8.74 -17.98 -1.50
C PRO A 101 -7.45 -18.31 -2.26
N GLU A 102 -6.32 -18.37 -1.55
CA GLU A 102 -5.07 -18.83 -2.17
C GLU A 102 -5.18 -20.29 -2.63
N GLY A 103 -4.51 -20.60 -3.75
CA GLY A 103 -4.63 -21.88 -4.45
C GLY A 103 -5.78 -21.95 -5.46
N SER A 104 -6.66 -20.94 -5.50
CA SER A 104 -7.74 -20.89 -6.50
C SER A 104 -7.18 -20.71 -7.91
N VAL A 105 -7.75 -21.43 -8.88
CA VAL A 105 -7.50 -21.25 -10.31
C VAL A 105 -8.57 -20.33 -10.88
N ILE A 106 -8.18 -19.13 -11.29
CA ILE A 106 -9.10 -18.08 -11.72
C ILE A 106 -8.86 -17.76 -13.21
N PRO A 107 -9.91 -17.70 -14.06
CA PRO A 107 -9.77 -17.20 -15.43
C PRO A 107 -9.23 -15.77 -15.48
N VAL A 108 -8.48 -15.44 -16.52
CA VAL A 108 -8.01 -14.06 -16.75
C VAL A 108 -9.18 -13.08 -16.84
N HIS A 109 -8.92 -11.79 -16.64
CA HIS A 109 -9.94 -10.73 -16.58
C HIS A 109 -10.94 -10.88 -15.42
N ASN A 110 -10.48 -11.42 -14.29
CA ASN A 110 -11.23 -11.46 -13.04
C ASN A 110 -10.43 -10.80 -11.92
N VAL A 111 -11.15 -10.18 -10.99
CA VAL A 111 -10.57 -9.60 -9.78
C VAL A 111 -10.01 -10.71 -8.89
N LEU A 112 -8.74 -10.59 -8.52
CA LEU A 112 -8.05 -11.52 -7.62
C LEU A 112 -8.03 -10.98 -6.19
N MET A 113 -7.76 -9.69 -6.05
CA MET A 113 -7.82 -8.98 -4.78
C MET A 113 -8.19 -7.51 -4.97
N THR A 114 -8.70 -6.90 -3.92
CA THR A 114 -8.99 -5.47 -3.85
C THR A 114 -8.39 -4.86 -2.58
N VAL A 115 -8.06 -3.58 -2.66
CA VAL A 115 -7.50 -2.78 -1.57
C VAL A 115 -8.29 -1.48 -1.49
N GLU A 116 -8.78 -1.15 -0.29
CA GLU A 116 -9.49 0.09 -0.02
C GLU A 116 -8.93 0.78 1.22
N SER A 117 -8.79 2.11 1.17
CA SER A 117 -8.45 2.92 2.35
C SER A 117 -9.61 2.93 3.34
N THR A 118 -9.34 2.83 4.63
CA THR A 118 -10.37 2.83 5.70
C THR A 118 -10.35 4.07 6.58
N ASP A 119 -9.42 5.01 6.33
CA ASP A 119 -9.33 6.28 7.05
C ASP A 119 -9.18 7.44 6.04
N PRO A 120 -10.13 8.39 6.00
CA PRO A 120 -10.11 9.50 5.04
C PRO A 120 -8.98 10.51 5.30
N LYS A 121 -8.33 10.52 6.47
CA LYS A 121 -7.21 11.43 6.74
C LYS A 121 -5.93 11.06 6.01
N VAL A 122 -5.80 9.79 5.62
CA VAL A 122 -4.57 9.21 5.08
C VAL A 122 -4.88 8.28 3.91
N PHE A 123 -5.87 8.64 3.08
CA PHE A 123 -6.17 7.88 1.87
C PHE A 123 -5.06 8.02 0.79
N GLY A 124 -4.27 9.10 0.86
CA GLY A 124 -3.28 9.53 -0.15
C GLY A 124 -1.83 9.39 0.28
#